data_AF-A0A9D1B2U6-F1
#
_entry.id   AF-A0A9D1B2U6-F1
#
_cell.length_a   1.000
_cell.length_b   1.000
_cell.length_c   1.000
_cell.angle_alpha   90.00
_cell.angle_beta   90.00
_cell.angle_gamma   90.00
#
_symmetry.space_group_name_H-M   'P 1'
#
loop_
_entity.id
_entity.type
_entity.pdbx_description
1 polymer ?
#
loop_
_entity_poly.entity_id
_entity_poly.type
_entity_poly.pdbx_seq_one_letter_code
_entity_poly.pdbx_strand_id
1 'polypeptide(L)'
;MNIDWLTRPTAPLDEAAARRARERQQQLTKPPGSLGQLEMLAQWLAARQGTERPAADHVAISVFAADHGLANEGVSAFPQAVTGEMVKNFANGGAAISVLARELNAQLEVVNLGTLQDPGPLPGVIDTRLGPGTANALHEAAMSAEQLQAALAAGRGAVARAKDKGG
;
A
#
# COMPACT_ATOMS: atom_id res chain seq x y z
N MET A 1 0.45 1.19 21.96
CA MET A 1 -0.30 2.19 21.16
C MET A 1 -1.74 1.72 21.02
N ASN A 2 -2.73 2.61 21.04
CA ASN A 2 -4.13 2.19 20.93
C ASN A 2 -4.51 1.89 19.45
N ILE A 3 -5.00 0.68 19.18
CA ILE A 3 -5.46 0.22 17.85
C ILE A 3 -6.98 0.27 17.66
N ASP A 4 -7.72 0.93 18.55
CA ASP A 4 -9.19 1.12 18.48
C ASP A 4 -9.67 1.71 17.16
N TRP A 5 -8.79 2.34 16.39
CA TRP A 5 -9.12 2.86 15.07
C TRP A 5 -9.40 1.75 14.03
N LEU A 6 -8.92 0.52 14.23
CA LEU A 6 -9.19 -0.62 13.33
C LEU A 6 -10.63 -1.08 13.35
N THR A 7 -11.30 -0.92 14.50
CA THR A 7 -12.69 -1.35 14.69
C THR A 7 -13.68 -0.23 14.40
N ARG A 8 -13.21 0.98 14.12
CA ARG A 8 -14.07 2.09 13.70
C ARG A 8 -14.58 1.82 12.29
N PRO A 9 -15.88 1.99 12.03
CA PRO A 9 -16.42 1.90 10.68
C PRO A 9 -15.70 2.86 9.73
N THR A 10 -15.42 2.41 8.51
CA THR A 10 -14.97 3.31 7.45
C THR A 10 -16.08 4.28 7.06
N ALA A 11 -15.72 5.42 6.49
CA ALA A 11 -16.71 6.37 5.98
C ALA A 11 -17.63 5.67 4.95
N PRO A 12 -18.95 5.92 5.00
CA PRO A 12 -19.86 5.38 3.99
C PRO A 12 -19.55 5.98 2.62
N LEU A 13 -19.88 5.24 1.56
CA LEU A 13 -19.77 5.73 0.19
C LEU A 13 -20.81 6.82 -0.07
N ASP A 14 -20.44 7.85 -0.84
CA ASP A 14 -21.37 8.86 -1.34
C ASP A 14 -22.10 8.32 -2.59
N GLU A 15 -23.20 7.61 -2.35
CA GLU A 15 -24.06 7.09 -3.42
C GLU A 15 -24.66 8.18 -4.29
N ALA A 16 -24.81 9.41 -3.77
CA ALA A 16 -25.29 10.53 -4.58
C ALA A 16 -24.22 11.00 -5.58
N ALA A 17 -22.94 11.05 -5.17
CA ALA A 17 -21.83 11.32 -6.08
C ALA A 17 -21.71 10.24 -7.17
N ALA A 18 -21.85 8.97 -6.80
CA ALA A 18 -21.86 7.86 -7.75
C ALA A 18 -22.97 8.01 -8.80
N ARG A 19 -24.20 8.37 -8.38
CA ARG A 19 -25.32 8.65 -9.29
C ARG A 19 -25.04 9.83 -10.21
N ARG A 20 -24.56 10.96 -9.68
CA ARG A 20 -24.18 12.14 -10.51
C ARG A 20 -23.13 11.77 -11.56
N ALA A 21 -22.11 10.99 -11.19
CA ALA A 21 -21.09 10.52 -12.13
C ALA A 21 -21.69 9.62 -13.23
N ARG A 22 -22.64 8.75 -12.88
CA ARG A 22 -23.36 7.90 -13.84
C ARG A 22 -24.20 8.72 -14.82
N GLU A 23 -24.96 9.68 -14.32
CA GLU A 23 -25.79 10.59 -15.14
C GLU A 23 -24.91 11.40 -16.10
N ARG A 24 -23.78 11.93 -15.60
CA ARG A 24 -22.79 12.59 -16.45
C ARG A 24 -22.31 11.69 -17.59
N GLN A 25 -21.98 10.42 -17.31
CA GLN A 25 -21.52 9.49 -18.33
C GLN A 25 -22.53 9.29 -19.47
N GLN A 26 -23.83 9.45 -19.21
CA GLN A 26 -24.89 9.36 -20.22
C GLN A 26 -24.98 10.61 -21.13
N GLN A 27 -24.42 11.73 -20.71
CA GLN A 27 -24.47 13.02 -21.43
C GLN A 27 -23.20 13.32 -22.24
N LEU A 28 -22.14 12.54 -22.06
CA LEU A 28 -20.89 12.74 -22.80
C LEU A 28 -21.06 12.34 -24.27
N THR A 29 -20.25 12.95 -25.16
CA THR A 29 -20.23 12.67 -26.60
C THR A 29 -19.63 11.30 -26.91
N LYS A 30 -20.36 10.24 -26.55
CA LYS A 30 -20.07 8.83 -26.77
C LYS A 30 -21.38 8.03 -26.75
N PRO A 31 -21.48 6.89 -27.46
CA PRO A 31 -22.62 6.00 -27.27
C PRO A 31 -22.73 5.57 -25.80
N PRO A 32 -23.92 5.55 -25.18
CA PRO A 32 -24.08 5.12 -23.80
C PRO A 32 -23.47 3.73 -23.56
N GLY A 33 -22.62 3.60 -22.53
CA GLY A 33 -21.96 2.35 -22.16
C GLY A 33 -20.75 1.97 -23.02
N SER A 34 -20.37 2.76 -24.03
CA SER A 34 -19.29 2.40 -24.96
C SER A 34 -17.91 2.27 -24.32
N LEU A 35 -17.68 2.85 -23.14
CA LEU A 35 -16.41 2.74 -22.42
C LEU A 35 -16.41 1.62 -21.35
N GLY A 36 -17.51 0.88 -21.20
CA GLY A 36 -17.61 -0.31 -20.36
C GLY A 36 -17.09 -0.10 -18.93
N GLN A 37 -16.01 -0.81 -18.58
CA GLN A 37 -15.42 -0.77 -17.23
C GLN A 37 -14.92 0.61 -16.81
N LEU A 38 -14.51 1.47 -17.75
CA LEU A 38 -14.06 2.82 -17.40
C LEU A 38 -15.22 3.68 -16.86
N GLU A 39 -16.44 3.47 -17.32
CA GLU A 39 -17.62 4.17 -16.79
C GLU A 39 -17.94 3.71 -15.36
N MET A 40 -17.76 2.42 -15.09
CA MET A 40 -17.92 1.84 -13.75
C MET A 40 -16.83 2.34 -12.80
N LEU A 41 -15.59 2.45 -13.27
CA LEU A 41 -14.46 2.97 -12.50
C LEU A 41 -14.69 4.43 -12.09
N ALA A 42 -15.20 5.27 -12.99
CA ALA A 42 -15.55 6.65 -12.67
C ALA A 42 -16.63 6.72 -11.59
N GLN A 43 -17.68 5.91 -11.66
CA GLN A 43 -18.71 5.85 -10.60
C GLN A 43 -18.14 5.36 -9.26
N TRP A 44 -17.27 4.35 -9.31
CA TRP A 44 -16.62 3.77 -8.12
C TRP A 44 -15.71 4.76 -7.40
N LEU A 45 -14.95 5.58 -8.15
CA LEU A 45 -14.12 6.65 -7.60
C LEU A 45 -14.98 7.81 -7.08
N ALA A 46 -16.03 8.20 -7.80
CA ALA A 46 -16.95 9.25 -7.41
C ALA A 46 -17.57 8.98 -6.02
N ALA A 47 -17.99 7.74 -5.78
CA ALA A 47 -18.53 7.29 -4.49
C ALA A 47 -17.54 7.44 -3.33
N ARG A 48 -16.24 7.30 -3.59
CA ARG A 48 -15.18 7.36 -2.57
C ARG A 48 -14.67 8.78 -2.34
N GLN A 49 -14.65 9.59 -3.39
CA GLN A 49 -14.15 10.97 -3.34
C GLN A 49 -15.26 12.00 -3.09
N GLY A 50 -16.53 11.58 -3.08
CA GLY A 50 -17.67 12.48 -2.85
C GLY A 50 -17.89 13.52 -3.95
N THR A 51 -17.43 13.23 -5.19
CA THR A 51 -17.47 14.17 -6.32
C THR A 51 -18.01 13.52 -7.58
N GLU A 52 -18.74 14.28 -8.40
CA GLU A 52 -19.22 13.83 -9.72
C GLU A 52 -18.06 13.54 -10.69
N ARG A 53 -16.95 14.27 -10.54
CA ARG A 53 -15.78 14.21 -11.42
C ARG A 53 -14.56 13.80 -10.60
N PRO A 54 -14.42 12.49 -10.31
CA PRO A 54 -13.27 12.01 -9.57
C PRO A 54 -12.00 12.09 -10.40
N ALA A 55 -10.86 12.09 -9.72
CA ALA A 55 -9.53 12.11 -10.33
C ALA A 55 -8.59 11.13 -9.62
N ALA A 56 -7.49 10.77 -10.28
CA ALA A 56 -6.44 9.91 -9.74
C ALA A 56 -5.06 10.50 -10.04
N ASP A 57 -4.95 11.82 -9.94
CA ASP A 57 -3.76 12.58 -10.37
C ASP A 57 -2.55 12.36 -9.45
N HIS A 58 -2.80 11.96 -8.20
CA HIS A 58 -1.79 11.65 -7.21
C HIS A 58 -1.95 10.21 -6.76
N VAL A 59 -0.94 9.39 -7.09
CA VAL A 59 -0.88 7.98 -6.69
C VAL A 59 0.27 7.80 -5.72
N ALA A 60 0.01 7.18 -4.58
CA ALA A 60 1.01 6.80 -3.60
C ALA A 60 1.09 5.28 -3.47
N ILE A 61 2.32 4.76 -3.42
CA ILE A 61 2.65 3.34 -3.33
C ILE A 61 3.57 3.18 -2.13
N SER A 62 3.14 2.37 -1.16
CA SER A 62 3.96 2.00 0.01
C SER A 62 4.31 0.52 -0.05
N VAL A 63 5.60 0.20 -0.09
CA VAL A 63 6.12 -1.17 -0.04
C VAL A 63 6.57 -1.46 1.39
N PHE A 64 5.96 -2.44 2.04
CA PHE A 64 6.37 -2.90 3.37
C PHE A 64 7.21 -4.18 3.22
N ALA A 65 8.46 -4.13 3.68
CA ALA A 65 9.39 -5.25 3.58
C ALA A 65 9.67 -5.86 4.94
N ALA A 66 9.54 -7.18 5.06
CA ALA A 66 9.93 -7.96 6.22
C ALA A 66 10.17 -9.43 5.82
N ASP A 67 10.99 -10.12 6.61
CA ASP A 67 11.19 -11.56 6.51
C ASP A 67 10.23 -12.33 7.41
N HIS A 68 9.97 -13.58 7.04
CA HIS A 68 9.07 -14.47 7.78
C HIS A 68 9.82 -15.70 8.27
N GLY A 69 9.81 -15.97 9.57
CA GLY A 69 10.46 -17.15 10.17
C GLY A 69 9.94 -18.49 9.64
N LEU A 70 8.71 -18.53 9.11
CA LEU A 70 8.13 -19.69 8.44
C LEU A 70 8.95 -20.15 7.21
N ALA A 71 9.71 -19.25 6.57
CA ALA A 71 10.54 -19.60 5.42
C ALA A 71 11.67 -20.59 5.77
N ASN A 72 12.01 -20.76 7.07
CA ASN A 72 12.93 -21.81 7.52
C ASN A 72 12.38 -23.23 7.29
N GLU A 73 11.08 -23.39 7.04
CA GLU A 73 10.44 -24.68 6.71
C GLU A 73 10.57 -25.05 5.22
N GLY A 74 11.37 -24.31 4.44
CA GLY A 74 11.61 -24.60 3.02
C GLY A 74 10.41 -24.29 2.11
N VAL A 75 9.47 -23.47 2.58
CA VAL A 75 8.24 -23.09 1.86
C VAL A 75 8.43 -21.93 0.87
N SER A 76 9.62 -21.33 0.83
CA SER A 76 9.92 -20.17 -0.02
C SER A 76 10.73 -20.56 -1.26
N ALA A 77 10.37 -19.96 -2.40
CA ALA A 77 11.07 -20.18 -3.67
C ALA A 77 12.49 -19.56 -3.71
N PHE A 78 12.78 -18.63 -2.81
CA PHE A 78 14.05 -17.92 -2.73
C PHE A 78 14.57 -17.90 -1.27
N PRO A 79 15.89 -17.82 -1.06
CA PRO A 79 16.46 -17.62 0.27
C PRO A 79 15.98 -16.31 0.90
N GLN A 80 15.83 -16.28 2.23
CA GLN A 80 15.37 -15.07 2.94
C GLN A 80 16.34 -13.87 2.78
N ALA A 81 17.62 -14.12 2.49
CA ALA A 81 18.58 -13.05 2.21
C ALA A 81 18.17 -12.15 1.02
N VAL A 82 17.31 -12.63 0.12
CA VAL A 82 16.81 -11.87 -1.03
C VAL A 82 15.97 -10.67 -0.60
N THR A 83 15.28 -10.71 0.54
CA THR A 83 14.46 -9.59 1.02
C THR A 83 15.30 -8.33 1.22
N GLY A 84 16.45 -8.45 1.89
CA GLY A 84 17.39 -7.34 2.10
C GLY A 84 17.94 -6.78 0.80
N GLU A 85 18.28 -7.65 -0.16
CA GLU A 85 18.73 -7.23 -1.50
C GLU A 85 17.63 -6.53 -2.29
N MET A 86 16.38 -6.97 -2.15
CA MET A 86 15.24 -6.29 -2.77
C MET A 86 15.00 -4.91 -2.15
N VAL A 87 15.17 -4.74 -0.84
CA VAL A 87 15.11 -3.41 -0.20
C VAL A 87 16.16 -2.46 -0.79
N LYS A 88 17.40 -2.93 -0.96
CA LYS A 88 18.45 -2.16 -1.67
C LYS A 88 18.06 -1.86 -3.12
N ASN A 89 17.46 -2.82 -3.82
CA ASN A 89 17.02 -2.64 -5.20
C ASN A 89 15.88 -1.61 -5.32
N PHE A 90 14.93 -1.59 -4.38
CA PHE A 90 13.90 -0.55 -4.32
C PHE A 90 14.51 0.83 -4.07
N ALA A 91 15.43 0.93 -3.11
CA ALA A 91 16.14 2.17 -2.76
C ALA A 91 16.92 2.75 -3.96
N ASN A 92 17.54 1.88 -4.76
CA ASN A 92 18.28 2.26 -5.97
C ASN A 92 17.39 2.45 -7.20
N GLY A 93 16.07 2.25 -7.09
CA GLY A 93 15.12 2.46 -8.18
C GLY A 93 15.15 1.40 -9.30
N GLY A 94 15.82 0.26 -9.07
CA GLY A 94 16.01 -0.81 -10.07
C GLY A 94 14.91 -1.86 -10.08
N ALA A 95 14.02 -1.88 -9.08
CA ALA A 95 12.91 -2.81 -9.04
C ALA A 95 11.78 -2.41 -10.01
N ALA A 96 11.02 -3.40 -10.48
CA ALA A 96 9.90 -3.17 -11.41
C ALA A 96 8.89 -2.14 -10.88
N ILE A 97 8.55 -2.19 -9.59
CA ILE A 97 7.64 -1.21 -8.97
C ILE A 97 8.23 0.21 -8.98
N SER A 98 9.55 0.35 -8.83
CA SER A 98 10.24 1.64 -8.90
C SER A 98 10.18 2.23 -10.30
N VAL A 99 10.26 1.39 -11.34
CA VAL A 99 10.11 1.82 -12.74
C VAL A 99 8.67 2.24 -13.02
N LEU A 100 7.69 1.41 -12.63
CA LEU A 100 6.27 1.70 -12.84
C LEU A 100 5.79 2.94 -12.07
N ALA A 101 6.27 3.12 -10.84
CA ALA A 101 5.95 4.31 -10.07
C ALA A 101 6.43 5.57 -10.77
N ARG A 102 7.65 5.57 -11.31
CA ARG A 102 8.19 6.70 -12.07
C ARG A 102 7.40 6.97 -13.35
N GLU A 103 7.04 5.93 -14.09
CA GLU A 103 6.24 6.05 -15.32
C GLU A 103 4.87 6.68 -15.05
N LEU A 104 4.25 6.33 -13.92
CA LEU A 104 2.96 6.88 -13.49
C LEU A 104 3.06 8.20 -12.72
N ASN A 105 4.28 8.75 -12.53
CA ASN A 105 4.55 9.84 -11.59
C ASN A 105 3.96 9.60 -10.18
N ALA A 106 3.91 8.33 -9.78
CA ALA A 106 3.44 7.90 -8.48
C ALA A 106 4.56 8.04 -7.44
N GLN A 107 4.18 8.45 -6.24
CA GLN A 107 5.07 8.48 -5.10
C GLN A 107 5.32 7.05 -4.64
N LEU A 108 6.59 6.65 -4.53
CA LEU A 108 6.98 5.36 -3.98
C LEU A 108 7.73 5.58 -2.67
N GLU A 109 7.29 4.89 -1.61
CA GLU A 109 8.05 4.74 -0.39
C GLU A 109 8.27 3.26 -0.05
N VAL A 110 9.39 2.99 0.62
CA VAL A 110 9.73 1.66 1.11
C VAL A 110 9.84 1.76 2.62
N VAL A 111 9.14 0.88 3.33
CA VAL A 111 9.16 0.79 4.79
C VAL A 111 9.73 -0.58 5.16
N ASN A 112 10.93 -0.59 5.73
CA ASN A 112 11.51 -1.82 6.28
C ASN A 112 10.93 -2.06 7.68
N LEU A 113 10.12 -3.10 7.83
CA LEU A 113 9.50 -3.50 9.10
C LEU A 113 10.19 -4.69 9.75
N GLY A 114 11.08 -5.39 9.05
CA GLY A 114 11.75 -6.54 9.66
C GLY A 114 12.57 -7.39 8.70
N THR A 115 13.55 -6.83 8.00
CA THR A 115 14.57 -7.67 7.34
C THR A 115 15.41 -8.41 8.38
N LEU A 116 15.75 -9.67 8.09
CA LEU A 116 16.60 -10.54 8.94
C LEU A 116 17.93 -9.89 9.29
N GLN A 117 18.56 -9.28 8.28
CA GLN A 117 19.80 -8.55 8.44
C GLN A 117 19.52 -7.05 8.35
N ASP A 118 20.32 -6.28 9.08
CA ASP A 118 20.34 -4.83 8.95
C ASP A 118 20.98 -4.44 7.62
N PRO A 119 20.23 -3.84 6.67
CA PRO A 119 20.81 -3.39 5.42
C PRO A 119 21.64 -2.11 5.56
N GLY A 120 21.69 -1.50 6.75
CA GLY A 120 22.23 -0.18 6.99
C GLY A 120 21.29 0.93 6.50
N PRO A 121 21.71 2.19 6.62
CA PRO A 121 20.94 3.32 6.10
C PRO A 121 20.84 3.24 4.58
N LEU A 122 19.61 3.26 4.06
CA LEU A 122 19.33 3.25 2.62
C LEU A 122 18.54 4.52 2.24
N PRO A 123 18.98 5.27 1.22
CA PRO A 123 18.24 6.44 0.73
C PRO A 123 16.80 6.08 0.34
N GLY A 124 15.84 6.89 0.79
CA GLY A 124 14.43 6.70 0.45
C GLY A 124 13.74 5.52 1.14
N VAL A 125 14.43 4.81 2.05
CA VAL A 125 13.85 3.73 2.86
C VAL A 125 13.58 4.25 4.27
N ILE A 126 12.36 4.06 4.74
CA ILE A 126 11.98 4.30 6.14
C ILE A 126 12.26 3.00 6.90
N ASP A 127 13.33 2.99 7.69
CA ASP A 127 13.64 1.85 8.55
C ASP A 127 12.86 1.97 9.87
N THR A 128 11.94 1.02 10.09
CA THR A 128 11.14 0.88 11.31
C THR A 128 11.08 -0.60 11.70
N ARG A 129 12.22 -1.29 11.61
CA ARG A 129 12.31 -2.71 11.93
C ARG A 129 11.80 -3.02 13.33
N LEU A 130 10.96 -4.03 13.42
CA LEU A 130 10.34 -4.54 14.64
C LEU A 130 11.07 -5.77 15.20
N GLY A 131 12.07 -6.26 14.46
CA GLY A 131 12.86 -7.46 14.74
C GLY A 131 13.45 -8.04 13.44
N PRO A 132 14.31 -9.06 13.52
CA PRO A 132 14.88 -9.73 12.35
C PRO A 132 13.86 -10.72 11.75
N GLY A 133 12.82 -10.16 11.12
CA GLY A 133 11.67 -10.92 10.62
C GLY A 133 10.70 -11.37 11.72
N THR A 134 9.65 -12.07 11.32
CA THR A 134 8.72 -12.70 12.26
C THR A 134 9.30 -14.00 12.82
N ALA A 135 8.81 -14.45 13.98
CA ALA A 135 9.03 -15.81 14.42
C ALA A 135 8.37 -16.83 13.46
N ASN A 136 8.69 -18.11 13.64
CA ASN A 136 8.09 -19.18 12.86
C ASN A 136 6.71 -19.53 13.43
N ALA A 137 5.67 -19.19 12.66
CA ALA A 137 4.27 -19.37 13.03
C ALA A 137 3.85 -20.84 13.26
N LEU A 138 4.66 -21.81 12.84
CA LEU A 138 4.42 -23.23 13.11
C LEU A 138 4.70 -23.59 14.57
N HIS A 139 5.65 -22.90 15.21
CA HIS A 139 6.16 -23.25 16.54
C HIS A 139 5.73 -22.25 17.61
N GLU A 140 5.57 -20.97 17.25
CA GLU A 140 5.20 -19.90 18.17
C GLU A 140 4.46 -18.77 17.45
N ALA A 141 3.97 -17.78 18.21
CA ALA A 141 3.34 -16.62 17.62
C ALA A 141 4.35 -15.83 16.76
N ALA A 142 3.98 -15.51 15.52
CA ALA A 142 4.86 -14.79 14.58
C ALA A 142 5.40 -13.45 15.14
N MET A 143 4.65 -12.80 16.03
CA MET A 143 5.04 -11.56 16.68
C MET A 143 4.26 -11.35 17.98
N SER A 144 4.80 -10.51 18.86
CA SER A 144 4.11 -10.01 20.05
C SER A 144 2.95 -9.05 19.70
N ALA A 145 2.07 -8.80 20.67
CA ALA A 145 1.00 -7.81 20.51
C ALA A 145 1.55 -6.40 20.29
N GLU A 146 2.68 -6.06 20.91
CA GLU A 146 3.37 -4.78 20.77
C GLU A 146 3.92 -4.60 19.35
N GLN A 147 4.55 -5.64 18.79
CA GLN A 147 5.02 -5.64 17.40
C GLN A 147 3.85 -5.53 16.42
N LEU A 148 2.75 -6.23 16.65
CA LEU A 148 1.54 -6.09 15.83
C LEU A 148 1.03 -4.64 15.83
N GLN A 149 0.92 -4.02 17.01
CA GLN A 149 0.50 -2.61 17.13
C GLN A 149 1.46 -1.68 16.38
N ALA A 150 2.77 -1.90 16.48
CA ALA A 150 3.78 -1.10 15.79
C ALA A 150 3.72 -1.26 14.27
N ALA A 151 3.51 -2.49 13.76
CA ALA A 151 3.35 -2.77 12.33
C ALA A 151 2.11 -2.04 11.76
N LEU A 152 0.99 -2.12 12.47
CA LEU A 152 -0.24 -1.43 12.10
C LEU A 152 -0.09 0.09 12.14
N ALA A 153 0.65 0.61 13.13
CA ALA A 153 0.98 2.03 13.22
C ALA A 153 1.85 2.49 12.06
N ALA A 154 2.80 1.67 11.59
CA ALA A 154 3.63 1.99 10.42
C ALA A 154 2.78 2.09 9.14
N GLY A 155 1.83 1.16 8.95
CA GLY A 155 0.85 1.23 7.86
C GLY A 155 -0.04 2.47 7.93
N ARG A 156 -0.51 2.84 9.11
CA ARG A 156 -1.26 4.09 9.31
C ARG A 156 -0.40 5.33 9.01
N GLY A 157 0.86 5.32 9.42
CA GLY A 157 1.82 6.37 9.14
C GLY A 157 2.07 6.55 7.64
N ALA A 158 2.12 5.46 6.88
CA ALA A 158 2.24 5.50 5.42
C ALA A 158 1.08 6.25 4.76
N VAL A 159 -0.16 5.95 5.17
CA VAL A 159 -1.35 6.65 4.67
C VAL A 159 -1.31 8.14 5.03
N ALA A 160 -0.88 8.49 6.25
CA ALA A 160 -0.74 9.90 6.64
C ALA A 160 0.29 10.64 5.76
N ARG A 161 1.47 10.04 5.54
CA ARG A 161 2.51 10.62 4.68
C ARG A 161 2.06 10.76 3.23
N ALA A 162 1.28 9.80 2.71
CA ALA A 162 0.70 9.88 1.37
C ALA A 162 -0.23 11.09 1.25
N LYS A 163 -1.13 11.27 2.22
CA LYS A 163 -2.06 12.42 2.27
C LYS A 163 -1.35 13.76 2.36
N ASP A 164 -0.32 13.87 3.20
CA ASP A 164 0.45 15.10 3.36
C ASP A 164 1.15 15.52 2.06
N LYS A 165 1.41 14.57 1.16
CA LYS A 165 2.00 14.79 -0.16
C LYS A 165 0.96 14.86 -1.29
N GLY A 166 -0.33 14.99 -0.96
CA GLY A 166 -1.43 15.16 -1.91
C GLY A 166 -2.01 13.87 -2.50
N GLY A 167 -1.61 12.70 -2.00
CA GLY A 167 -2.19 11.40 -2.37
C GLY A 167 -3.36 10.94 -1.50
#